data_AF-V2WNP7-F1
#
_entry.id   AF-V2WNP7-F1
#
_cell.length_a   1.000
_cell.length_b   1.000
_cell.length_c   1.000
_cell.angle_alpha   90.00
_cell.angle_beta   90.00
_cell.angle_gamma   90.00
#
_symmetry.space_group_name_H-M   'P 1'
#
loop_
_entity.id
_entity.type
_entity.pdbx_description
1 polymer ?
#
loop_
_entity_poly.entity_id
_entity_poly.type
_entity_poly.pdbx_seq_one_letter_code
_entity_poly.pdbx_strand_id
1 'polypeptide(L)'
;MTGLGENRSEEATPPITLKGSKPDTFTISSTSAEDPDPFQRLLHALKNSPRSAKQPQLEEMSEDKKPSESRPKVEVAAKEATINQTKKLFLLSYMTDGPGEFWKNEKTDLLLALNSDAEKVSWGDFVEDFKTSFKPLNMALEAQLKLWDLKIKERADEYTYQFLYLAKQTGYNNAVQIVAFKRELPKSLVLKIMT
;
A
#
# COMPACT_ATOMS: atom_id res chain seq x y z
N MET A 1 -57.17 46.40 -6.40
CA MET A 1 -56.12 47.38 -6.06
C MET A 1 -55.27 46.80 -4.95
N THR A 2 -54.04 46.53 -5.36
CA THR A 2 -52.74 46.31 -4.70
C THR A 2 -52.56 46.67 -3.23
N GLY A 3 -51.73 45.88 -2.52
CA GLY A 3 -51.08 46.32 -1.28
C GLY A 3 -50.34 45.22 -0.48
N LEU A 4 -49.35 44.55 -1.09
CA LEU A 4 -48.37 43.66 -0.46
C LEU A 4 -47.29 44.52 0.23
N GLY A 5 -47.07 44.35 1.53
CA GLY A 5 -46.01 45.02 2.29
C GLY A 5 -44.81 44.10 2.50
N GLU A 6 -43.71 44.39 1.80
CA GLU A 6 -42.39 43.77 1.99
C GLU A 6 -41.65 44.42 3.17
N ASN A 7 -41.16 43.60 4.09
CA ASN A 7 -40.20 43.98 5.12
C ASN A 7 -38.80 43.49 4.72
N ARG A 8 -38.01 44.42 4.19
CA ARG A 8 -36.58 44.30 3.94
C ARG A 8 -35.83 44.33 5.29
N SER A 9 -35.05 43.30 5.60
CA SER A 9 -34.01 43.36 6.64
C SER A 9 -32.64 43.46 5.98
N GLU A 10 -32.00 44.60 6.20
CA GLU A 10 -30.63 44.89 5.77
C GLU A 10 -29.66 44.26 6.79
N GLU A 11 -28.86 43.29 6.34
CA GLU A 11 -27.78 42.68 7.12
C GLU A 11 -26.49 43.47 6.85
N ALA A 12 -26.05 44.21 7.86
CA ALA A 12 -24.83 45.01 7.83
C ALA A 12 -23.60 44.16 8.16
N THR A 13 -22.65 44.10 7.22
CA THR A 13 -21.32 43.49 7.38
C THR A 13 -20.39 44.37 8.23
N PRO A 14 -19.72 43.84 9.28
CA PRO A 14 -18.61 44.54 9.91
C PRO A 14 -17.26 44.21 9.24
N PRO A 15 -16.33 45.17 9.06
CA PRO A 15 -14.99 44.88 8.55
C PRO A 15 -14.05 44.50 9.71
N ILE A 16 -13.49 43.30 9.69
CA ILE A 16 -12.47 42.86 10.65
C ILE A 16 -11.09 42.99 10.00
N THR A 17 -10.29 43.92 10.50
CA THR A 17 -8.91 44.18 10.06
C THR A 17 -7.97 43.15 10.70
N LEU A 18 -7.32 42.30 9.90
CA LEU A 18 -6.34 41.32 10.38
C LEU A 18 -4.95 41.98 10.51
N LYS A 19 -4.53 42.31 11.73
CA LYS A 19 -3.15 42.70 12.03
C LYS A 19 -2.28 41.44 12.10
N GLY A 20 -1.25 41.39 11.25
CA GLY A 20 -0.32 40.26 11.17
C GLY A 20 0.51 40.09 12.45
N SER A 21 0.53 38.87 12.97
CA SER A 21 1.56 38.40 13.91
C SER A 21 2.37 37.30 13.23
N LYS A 22 3.70 37.43 13.30
CA LYS A 22 4.70 36.50 12.73
C LYS A 22 4.61 35.12 13.42
N PRO A 23 4.84 34.02 12.70
CA PRO A 23 5.09 32.74 13.36
C PRO A 23 6.56 32.64 13.77
N ASP A 24 6.81 32.51 15.06
CA ASP A 24 8.11 32.17 15.60
C ASP A 24 8.46 30.71 15.27
N THR A 25 9.72 30.52 14.88
CA THR A 25 10.31 29.26 14.45
C THR A 25 10.48 28.35 15.67
N PHE A 26 9.62 27.35 15.84
CA PHE A 26 9.88 26.23 16.73
C PHE A 26 10.49 25.08 15.94
N THR A 27 11.81 25.04 15.93
CA THR A 27 12.62 23.91 15.49
C THR A 27 12.48 22.79 16.53
N ILE A 28 11.61 21.82 16.26
CA ILE A 28 11.58 20.55 17.00
C ILE A 28 12.32 19.52 16.16
N SER A 29 13.60 19.31 16.44
CA SER A 29 14.34 18.14 15.96
C SER A 29 13.78 16.90 16.65
N SER A 30 12.92 16.16 15.94
CA SER A 30 12.46 14.84 16.38
C SER A 30 13.46 13.79 15.91
N THR A 31 14.32 13.32 16.81
CA THR A 31 15.06 12.07 16.60
C THR A 31 14.11 10.92 16.91
N SER A 32 13.36 10.48 15.91
CA SER A 32 12.57 9.25 15.97
C SER A 32 13.53 8.07 15.79
N ALA A 33 13.70 7.25 16.83
CA ALA A 33 14.23 5.91 16.65
C ALA A 33 13.11 5.08 15.99
N GLU A 34 13.02 5.16 14.67
CA GLU A 34 12.11 4.35 13.86
C GLU A 34 12.37 2.86 14.14
N ASP A 35 11.40 2.17 14.74
CA ASP A 35 11.27 0.72 14.53
C ASP A 35 11.00 0.55 13.03
N PRO A 36 11.91 -0.08 12.27
CA PRO A 36 11.78 -0.09 10.82
C PRO A 36 10.47 -0.78 10.44
N ASP A 37 9.82 -0.23 9.41
CA ASP A 37 8.68 -0.85 8.72
C ASP A 37 8.88 -2.38 8.64
N PRO A 38 7.86 -3.21 8.99
CA PRO A 38 7.99 -4.67 9.04
C PRO A 38 8.63 -5.29 7.79
N PHE A 39 8.44 -4.67 6.62
CA PHE A 39 9.05 -5.09 5.37
C PHE A 39 10.56 -4.85 5.33
N GLN A 40 11.02 -3.72 5.86
CA GLN A 40 12.45 -3.40 5.98
C GLN A 40 13.16 -4.32 7.00
N ARG A 41 12.46 -4.68 8.09
CA ARG A 41 12.96 -5.67 9.07
C ARG A 41 13.18 -7.03 8.43
N LEU A 42 12.24 -7.46 7.58
CA LEU A 42 12.34 -8.71 6.84
C LEU A 42 13.51 -8.69 5.84
N LEU A 43 13.65 -7.62 5.05
CA LEU A 43 14.76 -7.49 4.10
C LEU A 43 16.12 -7.46 4.80
N HIS A 44 16.23 -6.77 5.93
CA HIS A 44 17.45 -6.73 6.73
C HIS A 44 17.78 -8.11 7.33
N ALA A 45 16.78 -8.82 7.85
CA ALA A 45 16.96 -10.17 8.39
C ALA A 45 17.41 -11.17 7.32
N LEU A 46 16.87 -11.08 6.09
CA LEU A 46 17.31 -11.90 4.96
C LEU A 46 18.75 -11.60 4.56
N LYS A 47 19.12 -10.31 4.51
CA LYS A 47 20.46 -9.87 4.11
C LYS A 47 21.55 -10.31 5.09
N ASN A 48 21.20 -10.45 6.37
CA ASN A 48 22.14 -10.81 7.44
C ASN A 48 22.02 -12.27 7.89
N SER A 49 21.22 -13.08 7.17
CA SER A 49 21.03 -14.50 7.50
C SER A 49 22.35 -15.28 7.29
N PRO A 50 22.87 -16.03 8.28
CA PRO A 50 24.19 -16.67 8.23
C PRO A 50 24.37 -17.82 7.23
N ARG A 51 23.42 -18.04 6.31
CA ARG A 51 23.33 -19.28 5.52
C ARG A 51 23.81 -19.09 4.08
N SER A 52 25.13 -18.89 3.91
CA SER A 52 25.84 -19.25 2.66
C SER A 52 27.36 -19.29 2.86
N ALA A 53 27.83 -20.17 3.76
CA ALA A 53 29.26 -20.50 3.84
C ALA A 53 29.44 -21.91 4.42
N LYS A 54 28.89 -22.91 3.73
CA LYS A 54 29.30 -24.31 3.93
C LYS A 54 28.94 -25.12 2.69
N GLN A 55 29.78 -24.99 1.68
CA GLN A 55 29.94 -26.02 0.66
C GLN A 55 30.74 -27.17 1.29
N PRO A 56 30.30 -28.44 1.22
CA PRO A 56 31.11 -29.56 1.65
C PRO A 56 32.37 -29.61 0.79
N GLN A 57 33.54 -29.61 1.45
CA GLN A 57 34.82 -29.91 0.82
C GLN A 57 34.76 -31.36 0.32
N LEU A 58 34.74 -31.53 -1.00
CA LEU A 58 34.91 -32.83 -1.65
C LEU A 58 36.35 -32.87 -2.15
N GLU A 59 37.19 -33.57 -1.39
CA GLU A 59 38.60 -33.77 -1.69
C GLU A 59 38.81 -35.24 -2.09
N GLU A 60 39.49 -35.43 -3.22
CA GLU A 60 40.10 -36.66 -3.78
C GLU A 60 39.14 -37.76 -4.30
N MET A 61 39.28 -38.32 -5.51
CA MET A 61 40.51 -38.67 -6.23
C MET A 61 40.41 -38.46 -7.76
N SER A 62 41.55 -38.08 -8.32
CA SER A 62 41.87 -37.93 -9.75
C SER A 62 41.77 -39.25 -10.51
N GLU A 63 41.18 -39.22 -11.72
CA GLU A 63 41.85 -39.81 -12.90
C GLU A 63 41.53 -39.00 -14.16
N ASP A 64 42.61 -38.62 -14.84
CA ASP A 64 42.66 -37.95 -16.13
C ASP A 64 41.89 -38.69 -17.24
N LYS A 65 40.95 -37.98 -17.88
CA LYS A 65 40.78 -37.96 -19.35
C LYS A 65 39.89 -36.79 -19.78
N LYS A 66 40.51 -35.82 -20.47
CA LYS A 66 40.06 -34.70 -21.33
C LYS A 66 38.56 -34.36 -21.51
N PRO A 67 38.23 -33.07 -21.80
CA PRO A 67 36.94 -32.46 -21.51
C PRO A 67 35.91 -32.75 -22.60
N SER A 68 34.71 -33.14 -22.18
CA SER A 68 33.52 -33.01 -23.01
C SER A 68 32.79 -31.74 -22.60
N GLU A 69 33.04 -30.67 -23.35
CA GLU A 69 32.24 -29.45 -23.35
C GLU A 69 30.82 -29.80 -23.84
N SER A 70 29.96 -30.25 -22.92
CA SER A 70 28.56 -30.54 -23.23
C SER A 70 27.63 -29.83 -22.26
N ARG A 71 27.31 -28.59 -22.66
CA ARG A 71 26.04 -27.85 -22.46
C ARG A 71 25.55 -27.60 -21.02
N PRO A 72 25.90 -26.45 -20.41
CA PRO A 72 25.27 -25.96 -19.17
C PRO A 72 23.88 -25.32 -19.37
N LYS A 73 23.47 -25.04 -20.62
CA LYS A 73 22.35 -24.13 -20.91
C LYS A 73 20.96 -24.71 -20.61
N VAL A 74 20.82 -26.04 -20.52
CA VAL A 74 19.53 -26.70 -20.27
C VAL A 74 19.26 -26.85 -18.77
N GLU A 75 20.30 -27.04 -17.96
CA GLU A 75 20.15 -27.24 -16.51
C GLU A 75 19.85 -25.92 -15.76
N VAL A 76 20.42 -24.81 -16.20
CA VAL A 76 20.16 -23.48 -15.62
C VAL A 76 18.70 -23.05 -15.86
N ALA A 77 18.17 -23.31 -17.05
CA ALA A 77 16.79 -22.96 -17.40
C ALA A 77 15.75 -23.78 -16.61
N ALA A 78 16.01 -25.07 -16.38
CA ALA A 78 15.14 -25.92 -15.56
C ALA A 78 15.14 -25.49 -14.07
N LYS A 79 16.29 -25.06 -13.55
CA LYS A 79 16.40 -24.51 -12.19
C LYS A 79 15.67 -23.17 -12.05
N GLU A 80 15.72 -22.31 -13.06
CA GLU A 80 15.00 -21.03 -13.04
C GLU A 80 13.48 -21.21 -13.13
N ALA A 81 13.01 -22.15 -13.95
CA ALA A 81 11.58 -22.48 -14.07
C ALA A 81 11.01 -23.00 -12.74
N THR A 82 11.72 -23.91 -12.07
CA THR A 82 11.31 -24.45 -10.75
C THR A 82 11.31 -23.37 -9.66
N ILE A 83 12.30 -22.46 -9.65
CA ILE A 83 12.32 -21.30 -8.75
C ILE A 83 11.13 -20.36 -9.00
N ASN A 84 10.83 -20.05 -10.26
CA ASN A 84 9.73 -19.16 -10.62
C ASN A 84 8.36 -19.77 -10.30
N GLN A 85 8.17 -21.07 -10.55
CA GLN A 85 6.96 -21.78 -10.13
C GLN A 85 6.76 -21.74 -8.62
N THR A 86 7.84 -21.95 -7.85
CA THR A 86 7.81 -21.87 -6.38
C THR A 86 7.40 -20.47 -5.91
N LYS A 87 7.94 -19.40 -6.52
CA LYS A 87 7.56 -18.01 -6.20
C LYS A 87 6.08 -17.73 -6.47
N LYS A 88 5.54 -18.22 -7.59
CA LYS A 88 4.11 -18.07 -7.93
C LYS A 88 3.21 -18.78 -6.91
N LEU A 89 3.51 -20.04 -6.58
CA LEU A 89 2.76 -20.80 -5.56
C LEU A 89 2.86 -20.15 -4.18
N PHE A 90 4.03 -19.62 -3.82
CA PHE A 90 4.21 -18.89 -2.58
C PHE A 90 3.34 -17.61 -2.53
N LEU A 91 3.31 -16.81 -3.60
CA LEU A 91 2.44 -15.63 -3.67
C LEU A 91 0.95 -16.00 -3.56
N LEU A 92 0.54 -17.08 -4.23
CA LEU A 92 -0.83 -17.62 -4.18
C LEU A 92 -1.24 -18.06 -2.76
N SER A 93 -0.29 -18.57 -1.95
CA SER A 93 -0.56 -19.00 -0.58
C SER A 93 -1.00 -17.86 0.36
N TYR A 94 -0.67 -16.60 0.03
CA TYR A 94 -1.12 -15.43 0.80
C TYR A 94 -2.56 -15.00 0.46
N MET A 95 -3.16 -15.54 -0.60
CA MET A 95 -4.52 -15.18 -0.99
C MET A 95 -5.51 -16.06 -0.24
N THR A 96 -5.96 -15.53 0.88
CA THR A 96 -7.00 -16.12 1.72
C THR A 96 -8.29 -15.32 1.55
N ASP A 97 -9.41 -16.04 1.47
CA ASP A 97 -10.77 -15.50 1.49
C ASP A 97 -11.17 -14.58 0.31
N GLY A 98 -12.48 -14.44 0.11
CA GLY A 98 -13.09 -13.47 -0.82
C GLY A 98 -12.63 -13.62 -2.28
N PRO A 99 -12.53 -12.51 -3.04
CA PRO A 99 -12.06 -12.52 -4.44
C PRO A 99 -10.65 -13.08 -4.62
N GLY A 100 -9.81 -13.02 -3.57
CA GLY A 100 -8.45 -13.58 -3.57
C GLY A 100 -8.43 -15.10 -3.69
N GLU A 101 -9.37 -15.78 -3.04
CA GLU A 101 -9.47 -17.25 -3.09
C GLU A 101 -9.86 -17.76 -4.48
N PHE A 102 -10.77 -17.06 -5.17
CA PHE A 102 -11.14 -17.38 -6.55
C PHE A 102 -9.95 -17.24 -7.51
N TRP A 103 -9.24 -16.11 -7.42
CA TRP A 103 -8.04 -15.88 -8.24
C TRP A 103 -6.96 -16.93 -7.94
N LYS A 104 -6.76 -17.28 -6.66
CA LYS A 104 -5.83 -18.32 -6.25
C LYS A 104 -6.09 -19.65 -6.94
N ASN A 105 -7.34 -20.11 -6.89
CA ASN A 105 -7.73 -21.41 -7.44
C ASN A 105 -7.54 -21.42 -8.96
N GLU A 106 -8.00 -20.37 -9.66
CA GLU A 106 -7.82 -20.23 -11.11
C GLU A 106 -6.34 -20.27 -11.52
N LYS A 107 -5.47 -19.52 -10.83
CA LYS A 107 -4.03 -19.50 -11.13
C LYS A 107 -3.33 -20.78 -10.74
N THR A 108 -3.72 -21.42 -9.64
CA THR A 108 -3.14 -22.70 -9.20
C THR A 108 -3.46 -23.80 -10.21
N ASP A 109 -4.70 -23.86 -10.72
CA ASP A 109 -5.09 -24.81 -11.76
C ASP A 109 -4.26 -24.63 -13.04
N LEU A 110 -4.02 -23.38 -13.45
CA LEU A 110 -3.14 -23.08 -14.59
C LEU A 110 -1.68 -23.53 -14.37
N LEU A 111 -1.17 -23.39 -13.14
CA LEU A 111 0.20 -23.80 -12.78
C LEU A 111 0.34 -25.32 -12.63
N LEU A 112 -0.71 -26.02 -12.18
CA LEU A 112 -0.72 -27.46 -11.98
C LEU A 112 -1.04 -28.23 -13.27
N ALA A 113 -1.80 -27.64 -14.18
CA ALA A 113 -2.11 -28.26 -15.47
C ALA A 113 -0.88 -28.50 -16.36
N LEU A 114 0.30 -28.00 -15.97
CA LEU A 114 1.57 -28.14 -16.69
C LEU A 114 1.44 -27.86 -18.20
N ASN A 115 0.51 -26.96 -18.55
CA ASN A 115 0.32 -26.53 -19.91
C ASN A 115 1.60 -25.80 -20.31
N SER A 116 2.23 -26.21 -21.43
CA SER A 116 3.47 -25.60 -21.90
C SER A 116 3.38 -24.07 -22.07
N ASP A 117 2.16 -23.51 -22.16
CA ASP A 117 1.91 -22.07 -22.20
C ASP A 117 1.86 -21.40 -20.81
N ALA A 118 1.45 -22.09 -19.74
CA ALA A 118 1.45 -21.54 -18.37
C ALA A 118 2.85 -21.52 -17.74
N GLU A 119 3.70 -22.48 -18.13
CA GLU A 119 5.13 -22.48 -17.79
C GLU A 119 5.87 -21.30 -18.46
N LYS A 120 5.41 -20.85 -19.64
CA LYS A 120 5.97 -19.68 -20.35
C LYS A 120 5.61 -18.35 -19.71
N VAL A 121 4.55 -18.27 -18.90
CA VAL A 121 4.19 -17.02 -18.23
C VAL A 121 5.35 -16.63 -17.32
N SER A 122 6.02 -15.52 -17.63
CA SER A 122 7.17 -15.10 -16.84
C SER A 122 6.72 -14.71 -15.43
N TRP A 123 7.65 -14.66 -14.48
CA TRP A 123 7.35 -14.10 -13.15
C TRP A 123 6.83 -12.65 -13.26
N GLY A 124 7.36 -11.87 -14.20
CA GLY A 124 6.91 -10.49 -14.44
C GLY A 124 5.45 -10.43 -14.87
N ASP A 125 5.07 -11.23 -15.86
CA ASP A 125 3.69 -11.27 -16.37
C ASP A 125 2.70 -11.69 -15.28
N PHE A 126 3.09 -12.67 -14.45
CA PHE A 126 2.27 -13.12 -13.32
C PHE A 126 2.05 -12.02 -12.28
N VAL A 127 3.09 -11.25 -11.96
CA VAL A 127 3.00 -10.13 -11.01
C VAL A 127 2.18 -8.97 -11.58
N GLU A 128 2.30 -8.68 -12.89
CA GLU A 128 1.46 -7.67 -13.51
C GLU A 128 0.00 -8.09 -13.55
N ASP A 129 -0.30 -9.35 -13.86
CA ASP A 129 -1.66 -9.88 -13.83
C ASP A 129 -2.28 -9.85 -12.42
N PHE A 130 -1.46 -10.10 -11.39
CA PHE A 130 -1.87 -9.86 -10.00
C PHE A 130 -2.21 -8.38 -9.77
N LYS A 131 -1.31 -7.46 -10.14
CA LYS A 131 -1.53 -6.02 -9.94
C LYS A 131 -2.73 -5.50 -10.71
N THR A 132 -3.05 -6.05 -11.88
CA THR A 132 -4.23 -5.66 -12.67
C THR A 132 -5.50 -6.24 -12.08
N SER A 133 -5.49 -7.52 -11.67
CA SER A 133 -6.65 -8.21 -11.06
C SER A 133 -7.07 -7.59 -9.73
N PHE A 134 -6.09 -7.15 -8.93
CA PHE A 134 -6.31 -6.50 -7.64
C PHE A 134 -5.99 -5.01 -7.68
N LYS A 135 -5.93 -4.41 -8.87
CA LYS A 135 -5.82 -2.96 -8.98
C LYS A 135 -7.00 -2.37 -8.23
N PRO A 136 -6.78 -1.54 -7.19
CA PRO A 136 -7.89 -0.81 -6.59
C PRO A 136 -8.52 -0.01 -7.72
N LEU A 137 -9.78 -0.32 -8.04
CA LEU A 137 -10.48 0.15 -9.25
C LEU A 137 -10.31 1.67 -9.44
N ASN A 138 -10.17 2.39 -8.31
CA ASN A 138 -9.48 3.66 -8.22
C ASN A 138 -9.05 3.87 -6.74
N MET A 139 -7.74 3.80 -6.44
CA MET A 139 -7.19 3.98 -5.08
C MET A 139 -7.65 5.31 -4.45
N ALA A 140 -7.70 6.38 -5.25
CA ALA A 140 -8.20 7.66 -4.79
C ALA A 140 -9.69 7.59 -4.49
N LEU A 141 -10.51 6.97 -5.33
CA LEU A 141 -11.95 6.80 -5.09
C LEU A 141 -12.24 5.98 -3.82
N GLU A 142 -11.50 4.91 -3.59
CA GLU A 142 -11.63 4.10 -2.38
C GLU A 142 -11.22 4.91 -1.14
N ALA A 143 -10.11 5.63 -1.21
CA ALA A 143 -9.68 6.52 -0.13
C ALA A 143 -10.70 7.63 0.12
N GLN A 144 -11.33 8.15 -0.94
CA GLN A 144 -12.40 9.14 -0.84
C GLN A 144 -13.61 8.56 -0.11
N LEU A 145 -14.11 7.38 -0.52
CA LEU A 145 -15.22 6.70 0.17
C LEU A 145 -14.91 6.45 1.66
N LYS A 146 -13.73 5.89 1.95
CA LYS A 146 -13.30 5.64 3.34
C LYS A 146 -13.14 6.93 4.14
N LEU A 147 -12.71 8.03 3.53
CA LEU A 147 -12.57 9.33 4.20
C LEU A 147 -13.93 9.88 4.64
N TRP A 148 -14.98 9.69 3.83
CA TRP A 148 -16.33 10.14 4.15
C TRP A 148 -17.02 9.29 5.22
N ASP A 149 -16.66 8.01 5.33
CA ASP A 149 -17.18 7.10 6.37
C ASP A 149 -16.33 7.08 7.65
N LEU A 150 -15.22 7.83 7.68
CA LEU A 150 -14.26 7.82 8.79
C LEU A 150 -14.82 8.54 10.02
N LYS A 151 -15.04 7.82 11.12
CA LYS A 151 -15.54 8.36 12.39
C LYS A 151 -14.54 8.19 13.52
N ILE A 152 -14.58 9.11 14.50
CA ILE A 152 -13.87 8.90 15.77
C ILE A 152 -14.53 7.72 16.49
N LYS A 153 -13.72 6.70 16.81
CA LYS A 153 -14.12 5.55 17.61
C LYS A 153 -13.79 5.78 19.08
N GLU A 154 -12.65 5.27 19.54
CA GLU A 154 -12.21 5.36 20.94
C GLU A 154 -11.18 6.48 21.16
N ARG A 155 -10.30 6.69 20.18
CA ARG A 155 -9.12 7.56 20.31
C ARG A 155 -9.01 8.58 19.18
N ALA A 156 -8.79 9.84 19.57
CA ALA A 156 -8.69 10.96 18.63
C ALA A 156 -7.40 10.94 17.78
N ASP A 157 -6.31 10.41 18.33
CA ASP A 157 -5.02 10.33 17.64
C ASP A 157 -5.03 9.22 16.57
N GLU A 158 -5.71 8.10 16.81
CA GLU A 158 -5.94 7.07 15.80
C GLU A 158 -6.75 7.62 14.61
N TYR A 159 -7.84 8.34 14.90
CA TYR A 159 -8.62 9.02 13.87
C TYR A 159 -7.77 10.00 13.06
N THR A 160 -6.94 10.80 13.74
CA THR A 160 -6.06 11.79 13.09
C THR A 160 -5.07 11.10 12.15
N TYR A 161 -4.48 9.99 12.58
CA TYR A 161 -3.60 9.19 11.75
C TYR A 161 -4.32 8.62 10.51
N GLN A 162 -5.48 8.00 10.69
CA GLN A 162 -6.28 7.43 9.59
C GLN A 162 -6.75 8.51 8.61
N PHE A 163 -7.19 9.66 9.12
CA PHE A 163 -7.61 10.80 8.32
C PHE A 163 -6.46 11.32 7.46
N LEU A 164 -5.29 11.55 8.06
CA LEU A 164 -4.11 12.06 7.35
C LEU A 164 -3.65 11.07 6.26
N TYR A 165 -3.68 9.77 6.56
CA TYR A 165 -3.32 8.72 5.62
C TYR A 165 -4.25 8.68 4.40
N LEU A 166 -5.57 8.76 4.61
CA LEU A 166 -6.56 8.79 3.54
C LEU A 166 -6.50 10.10 2.75
N ALA A 167 -6.36 11.23 3.43
CA ALA A 167 -6.27 12.56 2.80
C ALA A 167 -5.11 12.67 1.80
N LYS A 168 -3.96 12.02 2.08
CA LYS A 168 -2.83 11.95 1.14
C LYS A 168 -3.14 11.14 -0.13
N GLN A 169 -4.07 10.18 -0.06
CA GLN A 169 -4.43 9.29 -1.16
C GLN A 169 -5.59 9.81 -2.01
N THR A 170 -6.46 10.68 -1.46
CA THR A 170 -7.66 11.15 -2.18
C THR A 170 -7.38 12.14 -3.30
N GLY A 171 -6.24 12.83 -3.26
CA GLY A 171 -5.92 13.96 -4.14
C GLY A 171 -6.77 15.21 -3.89
N TYR A 172 -7.53 15.27 -2.79
CA TYR A 172 -8.35 16.42 -2.44
C TYR A 172 -7.51 17.63 -2.04
N ASN A 173 -7.97 18.82 -2.40
CA ASN A 173 -7.41 20.06 -1.88
C ASN A 173 -7.81 20.27 -0.40
N ASN A 174 -7.13 21.19 0.28
CA ASN A 174 -7.33 21.43 1.71
C ASN A 174 -8.78 21.81 2.06
N ALA A 175 -9.49 22.54 1.18
CA ALA A 175 -10.87 22.94 1.44
C ALA A 175 -11.79 21.71 1.53
N VAL A 176 -11.67 20.77 0.60
CA VAL A 176 -12.46 19.52 0.60
C VAL A 176 -12.10 18.64 1.79
N GLN A 177 -10.80 18.53 2.13
CA GLN A 177 -10.36 17.78 3.31
C GLN A 177 -10.92 18.37 4.61
N ILE A 178 -10.92 19.69 4.78
CA ILE A 178 -11.49 20.35 5.96
C ILE A 178 -12.99 20.07 6.10
N VAL A 179 -13.74 20.06 4.99
CA VAL A 179 -15.18 19.72 5.00
C VAL A 179 -15.39 18.26 5.43
N ALA A 180 -14.60 17.33 4.88
CA ALA A 180 -14.67 15.91 5.26
C ALA A 180 -14.32 15.71 6.74
N PHE A 181 -13.26 16.36 7.23
CA PHE A 181 -12.85 16.32 8.63
C PHE A 181 -13.98 16.74 9.57
N LYS A 182 -14.60 17.91 9.30
CA LYS A 182 -15.65 18.47 10.15
C LYS A 182 -16.91 17.60 10.21
N ARG A 183 -17.25 16.93 9.12
CA ARG A 183 -18.51 16.19 8.98
C ARG A 183 -18.64 15.06 10.00
N GLU A 184 -17.56 14.32 10.22
CA GLU A 184 -17.56 13.10 11.03
C GLU A 184 -16.99 13.30 12.45
N LEU A 185 -16.73 14.56 12.84
CA LEU A 185 -16.41 14.91 14.22
C LEU A 185 -17.67 14.89 15.09
N PRO A 186 -17.58 14.41 16.35
CA PRO A 186 -18.60 14.63 17.36
C PRO A 186 -18.97 16.11 17.47
N LYS A 187 -20.27 16.43 17.51
CA LYS A 187 -20.78 17.82 17.56
C LYS A 187 -20.16 18.64 18.69
N SER A 188 -19.89 18.01 19.84
CA SER A 188 -19.22 18.64 20.98
C SER A 188 -17.82 19.17 20.65
N LEU A 189 -17.06 18.47 19.80
CA LEU A 189 -15.75 18.90 19.33
C LEU A 189 -15.86 19.97 18.26
N VAL A 190 -16.80 19.83 17.32
CA VAL A 190 -17.03 20.85 16.28
C VAL A 190 -17.31 22.21 16.90
N LEU A 191 -18.21 22.27 17.89
CA LEU A 191 -18.55 23.51 18.59
C LEU A 191 -17.33 24.11 19.31
N LYS A 192 -16.48 23.28 19.92
CA LYS A 192 -15.31 23.74 20.69
C LYS A 192 -14.16 24.24 19.81
N ILE A 193 -14.03 23.74 18.59
CA ILE A 193 -12.96 24.12 17.65
C ILE A 193 -13.35 25.34 16.80
N MET A 194 -14.66 25.60 16.65
CA MET A 194 -15.19 26.67 15.78
C MET A 194 -15.65 27.94 16.53
N THR A 195 -15.42 28.04 17.84
CA THR A 195 -15.65 29.25 18.64
C THR A 195 -14.34 29.99 18.85
#